data_AF-A0A7Z9QUG1-F1
#
_entry.id   AF-A0A7Z9QUG1-F1
#
_cell.length_a   1.000
_cell.length_b   1.000
_cell.length_c   1.000
_cell.angle_alpha   90.00
_cell.angle_beta   90.00
_cell.angle_gamma   90.00
#
_symmetry.space_group_name_H-M   'P 1'
#
loop_
_entity.id
_entity.type
_entity.pdbx_description
1 polymer ?
#
loop_
_entity_poly.entity_id
_entity_poly.type
_entity_poly.pdbx_seq_one_letter_code
_entity_poly.pdbx_strand_id
1 'polypeptide(L)'
;MILTDTQKSNYERDGFLIYGSMLSEKELEDLSQRIDALASGEHCNAEKAGIRLEGAAIAGGLQDVSRRDKVWQLGNPHLHDDIILKYTNKPEILDIVTELLGTEDVKLFTTQALMKPAFHGSIVSWHQDSAYWTSVSPPALVSCWTALDDATEENG
;
A
#
# COMPACT_ATOMS: atom_id res chain seq x y z
N MET A 1 2.70 -19.92 -15.91
CA MET A 1 2.32 -19.97 -14.49
C MET A 1 3.50 -19.43 -13.72
N ILE A 2 3.31 -18.24 -13.16
CA ILE A 2 4.30 -17.55 -12.34
C ILE A 2 4.21 -18.07 -10.90
N LEU A 3 3.03 -18.53 -10.47
CA LEU A 3 2.85 -19.19 -9.19
C LEU A 3 3.00 -20.71 -9.30
N THR A 4 3.74 -21.28 -8.36
CA THR A 4 3.78 -22.73 -8.16
C THR A 4 2.45 -23.24 -7.63
N ASP A 5 2.16 -24.53 -7.85
CA ASP A 5 0.95 -25.16 -7.31
C ASP A 5 0.89 -25.07 -5.78
N THR A 6 2.05 -25.19 -5.11
CA THR A 6 2.15 -25.00 -3.66
C THR A 6 1.76 -23.58 -3.22
N GLN A 7 2.21 -22.54 -3.94
CA GLN A 7 1.84 -21.16 -3.62
C GLN A 7 0.33 -20.93 -3.79
N LYS A 8 -0.27 -21.48 -4.86
CA LYS A 8 -1.71 -21.40 -5.10
C LYS A 8 -2.51 -22.10 -4.01
N SER A 9 -2.17 -23.34 -3.68
CA SER A 9 -2.84 -24.09 -2.61
C SER A 9 -2.68 -23.44 -1.24
N ASN A 10 -1.53 -22.81 -0.95
CA ASN A 10 -1.35 -22.06 0.29
C ASN A 10 -2.20 -20.78 0.30
N TYR A 11 -2.26 -20.04 -0.80
CA TYR A 11 -3.12 -18.85 -0.90
C TYR A 11 -4.60 -19.19 -0.71
N GLU A 12 -5.09 -20.26 -1.35
CA GLU A 12 -6.47 -20.72 -1.18
C GLU A 12 -6.78 -21.17 0.26
N ARG A 13 -5.82 -21.81 0.93
CA ARG A 13 -5.99 -22.29 2.31
C ARG A 13 -5.92 -21.16 3.34
N ASP A 14 -4.92 -20.29 3.21
CA ASP A 14 -4.54 -19.33 4.25
C ASP A 14 -5.09 -17.92 3.98
N GLY A 15 -5.48 -17.63 2.74
CA GLY A 15 -5.99 -16.32 2.30
C GLY A 15 -4.90 -15.28 2.02
N PHE A 16 -3.61 -15.66 2.06
CA PHE A 16 -2.50 -14.79 1.73
C PHE A 16 -1.31 -15.55 1.14
N LEU A 17 -0.40 -14.82 0.48
CA LEU A 17 0.83 -15.34 -0.09
C LEU A 17 1.98 -14.36 0.15
N ILE A 18 3.08 -14.83 0.75
CA ILE A 18 4.35 -14.10 0.80
C ILE A 18 5.13 -14.50 -0.46
N TYR A 19 5.25 -13.57 -1.41
CA TYR A 19 5.90 -13.85 -2.69
C TYR A 19 7.42 -13.64 -2.65
N GLY A 20 7.88 -12.55 -2.02
CA GLY A 20 9.30 -12.19 -1.93
C GLY A 20 9.58 -10.78 -2.45
N SER A 21 10.83 -10.52 -2.81
CA SER A 21 11.26 -9.20 -3.30
C SER A 21 10.75 -8.94 -4.72
N MET A 22 10.08 -7.80 -4.90
CA MET A 22 9.51 -7.33 -6.17
C MET A 22 10.05 -5.97 -6.61
N LEU A 23 10.88 -5.36 -5.76
CA LEU A 23 11.48 -4.05 -5.96
C LEU A 23 13.00 -4.22 -5.95
N SER A 24 13.65 -3.67 -6.96
CA SER A 24 15.08 -3.36 -6.86
C SER A 24 15.32 -2.25 -5.83
N GLU A 25 16.54 -2.14 -5.30
CA GLU A 25 16.91 -1.09 -4.36
C GLU A 25 16.59 0.32 -4.89
N LYS A 26 16.81 0.54 -6.20
CA LYS A 26 16.50 1.81 -6.85
C LYS A 26 15.01 2.10 -6.89
N GLU A 27 14.19 1.10 -7.24
CA GLU A 27 12.73 1.25 -7.28
C GLU A 27 12.17 1.48 -5.87
N LEU A 28 12.73 0.79 -4.87
CA LEU A 28 12.36 1.00 -3.47
C LEU A 28 12.67 2.43 -3.03
N GLU A 29 13.89 2.92 -3.31
CA GLU A 29 14.30 4.28 -3.00
C GLU A 29 13.40 5.31 -3.71
N ASP A 30 13.17 5.15 -5.01
CA ASP A 30 12.34 6.07 -5.78
C ASP A 30 10.90 6.10 -5.25
N LEU A 31 10.31 4.93 -5.00
CA LEU A 31 8.93 4.82 -4.51
C LEU A 31 8.79 5.46 -3.12
N SER A 32 9.74 5.20 -2.22
CA SER A 32 9.77 5.78 -0.87
C SER A 32 9.91 7.29 -0.93
N GLN A 33 10.82 7.83 -1.74
CA GLN A 33 11.00 9.26 -1.93
C GLN A 33 9.74 9.96 -2.47
N ARG A 34 9.01 9.33 -3.42
CA ARG A 34 7.77 9.91 -3.95
C ARG A 34 6.64 9.93 -2.94
N ILE A 35 6.49 8.85 -2.17
CA ILE A 35 5.51 8.76 -1.10
C ILE A 35 5.82 9.80 -0.01
N ASP A 36 7.08 9.90 0.40
CA ASP A 36 7.50 10.90 1.38
C ASP A 36 7.32 12.33 0.88
N ALA A 37 7.62 12.62 -0.39
CA ALA A 37 7.41 13.95 -0.97
C ALA A 37 5.91 14.34 -1.02
N LEU A 38 5.01 13.39 -1.29
CA LEU A 38 3.57 13.61 -1.22
C LEU A 38 3.12 13.88 0.23
N ALA A 39 3.61 13.09 1.18
CA ALA A 39 3.29 13.23 2.60
C ALA A 39 3.88 14.51 3.22
N SER A 40 5.11 14.88 2.85
CA SER A 40 5.82 16.08 3.32
C SER A 40 5.26 17.35 2.71
N GLY A 41 4.74 17.30 1.48
CA GLY A 41 4.19 18.46 0.77
C GLY A 41 5.12 19.05 -0.26
N GLU A 42 6.27 18.42 -0.46
CA GLU A 42 7.31 18.84 -1.38
C GLU A 42 7.00 18.40 -2.82
N HIS A 43 6.10 17.43 -3.00
CA HIS A 43 5.63 17.03 -4.32
C HIS A 43 4.62 18.04 -4.91
N CYS A 44 4.73 18.33 -6.22
CA CYS A 44 3.87 19.32 -6.90
C CYS A 44 2.38 18.97 -6.92
N ASN A 45 2.02 17.71 -6.66
CA ASN A 45 0.63 17.25 -6.53
C ASN A 45 0.22 16.92 -5.08
N ALA A 46 1.03 17.26 -4.07
CA ALA A 46 0.78 16.86 -2.69
C ALA A 46 -0.56 17.36 -2.13
N GLU A 47 -1.00 18.56 -2.54
CA GLU A 47 -2.31 19.13 -2.18
C GLU A 47 -3.52 18.38 -2.73
N LYS A 48 -3.32 17.55 -3.76
CA LYS A 48 -4.37 16.74 -4.40
C LYS A 48 -4.47 15.34 -3.80
N ALA A 49 -3.41 14.87 -3.13
CA ALA A 49 -3.39 13.57 -2.51
C ALA A 49 -4.35 13.50 -1.33
N GLY A 50 -5.07 12.37 -1.21
CA GLY A 50 -5.93 12.14 -0.05
C GLY A 50 -5.07 11.90 1.19
N ILE A 51 -4.94 12.90 2.07
CA ILE A 51 -4.14 12.79 3.29
C ILE A 51 -5.03 12.52 4.50
N ARG A 52 -4.70 11.51 5.29
CA ARG A 52 -5.20 11.35 6.66
C ARG A 52 -4.03 11.49 7.64
N LEU A 53 -4.24 12.31 8.66
CA LEU A 53 -3.25 12.54 9.71
C LEU A 53 -3.40 11.52 10.83
N GLU A 54 -2.31 11.33 11.57
CA GLU A 54 -2.30 10.60 12.83
C GLU A 54 -3.30 11.20 13.82
N GLY A 55 -3.96 10.32 14.59
CA GLY A 55 -4.94 10.75 15.60
C GLY A 55 -4.33 11.70 16.64
N ALA A 56 -3.07 11.46 17.02
CA ALA A 56 -2.31 12.33 17.92
C ALA A 56 -2.07 13.73 17.33
N ALA A 57 -1.79 13.84 16.02
CA ALA A 57 -1.65 15.14 15.35
C ALA A 57 -2.99 15.89 15.31
N ILE A 58 -4.10 15.18 15.02
CA ILE A 58 -5.46 15.76 15.04
C ILE A 58 -5.83 16.28 16.43
N ALA A 59 -5.41 15.58 17.49
CA ALA A 59 -5.62 15.99 18.87
C ALA A 59 -4.73 17.18 19.33
N GLY A 60 -3.95 17.77 18.42
CA GLY A 60 -3.06 18.91 18.72
C GLY A 60 -1.67 18.51 19.25
N GLY A 61 -1.37 17.21 19.29
CA GLY A 61 -0.03 16.68 19.57
C GLY A 61 0.90 16.75 18.36
N LEU A 62 2.09 16.16 18.50
CA LEU A 62 3.10 16.08 17.44
C LEU A 62 3.48 17.46 16.85
N GLN A 63 3.52 18.53 17.66
CA GLN A 63 3.77 19.88 17.15
C GLN A 63 5.18 20.01 16.56
N ASP A 64 6.18 19.44 17.22
CA ASP A 64 7.60 19.45 16.82
C ASP A 64 7.98 18.34 15.83
N VAL A 65 6.99 17.59 15.33
CA VAL A 65 7.20 16.51 14.36
C VAL A 65 7.08 17.06 12.93
N SER A 66 7.79 16.44 11.99
CA SER A 66 7.73 16.80 10.57
C SER A 66 6.29 16.64 10.02
N ARG A 67 5.94 17.33 8.92
CA ARG A 67 4.63 17.12 8.28
C ARG A 67 4.46 15.68 7.82
N ARG A 68 5.51 15.10 7.25
CA ARG A 68 5.54 13.70 6.79
C ARG A 68 5.16 12.74 7.91
N ASP A 69 5.76 12.90 9.08
CA ASP A 69 5.54 12.01 10.24
C ASP A 69 4.24 12.32 11.02
N LYS A 70 3.45 13.29 10.55
CA LYS A 70 2.05 13.47 11.00
C LYS A 70 1.06 12.79 10.07
N VAL A 71 1.47 12.35 8.89
CA VAL A 71 0.62 11.63 7.95
C VAL A 71 0.56 10.16 8.37
N TRP A 72 -0.66 9.63 8.50
CA TRP A 72 -0.93 8.21 8.75
C TRP A 72 -1.23 7.47 7.45
N GLN A 73 -1.88 8.14 6.49
CA GLN A 73 -2.27 7.51 5.24
C GLN A 73 -2.29 8.50 4.07
N LEU A 74 -1.77 8.03 2.93
CA LEU A 74 -2.07 8.61 1.60
C LEU A 74 -3.06 7.71 0.87
N GLY A 75 -4.18 8.27 0.45
CA GLY A 75 -5.20 7.62 -0.38
C GLY A 75 -5.02 7.95 -1.86
N ASN A 76 -5.05 6.92 -2.69
CA ASN A 76 -4.87 6.95 -4.13
C ASN A 76 -3.64 7.75 -4.64
N PRO A 77 -2.44 7.62 -4.02
CA PRO A 77 -1.27 8.36 -4.46
C PRO A 77 -0.84 8.06 -5.91
N HIS A 78 -1.24 6.91 -6.47
CA HIS A 78 -1.03 6.56 -7.88
C HIS A 78 -1.69 7.53 -8.87
N LEU A 79 -2.69 8.31 -8.45
CA LEU A 79 -3.33 9.34 -9.29
C LEU A 79 -2.50 10.64 -9.36
N HIS A 80 -1.44 10.75 -8.57
CA HIS A 80 -0.73 11.99 -8.33
C HIS A 80 0.77 11.91 -8.58
N ASP A 81 1.31 10.71 -8.83
CA ASP A 81 2.71 10.48 -9.14
C ASP A 81 2.87 9.29 -10.11
N ASP A 82 3.65 9.49 -11.17
CA ASP A 82 3.84 8.52 -12.24
C ASP A 82 4.72 7.33 -11.83
N ILE A 83 5.62 7.49 -10.86
CA ILE A 83 6.44 6.38 -10.34
C ILE A 83 5.54 5.45 -9.53
N ILE A 84 4.66 6.00 -8.69
CA ILE A 84 3.69 5.22 -7.93
C ILE A 84 2.74 4.50 -8.90
N LEU A 85 2.24 5.18 -9.93
CA LEU A 85 1.40 4.56 -10.96
C LEU A 85 2.13 3.45 -11.73
N LYS A 86 3.39 3.69 -12.10
CA LYS A 86 4.21 2.69 -12.81
C LYS A 86 4.40 1.44 -11.94
N TYR A 87 4.66 1.62 -10.65
CA TYR A 87 4.79 0.52 -9.70
C TYR A 87 3.51 -0.34 -9.64
N THR A 88 2.33 0.30 -9.60
CA THR A 88 1.06 -0.44 -9.53
C THR A 88 0.72 -1.22 -10.81
N ASN A 89 1.42 -0.92 -11.91
CA ASN A 89 1.24 -1.56 -13.22
C ASN A 89 2.44 -2.47 -13.58
N LYS A 90 3.28 -2.87 -12.61
CA LYS A 90 4.39 -3.79 -12.86
C LYS A 90 3.87 -5.13 -13.40
N PRO A 91 4.41 -5.65 -14.52
CA PRO A 91 3.98 -6.93 -15.08
C PRO A 91 4.04 -8.07 -14.08
N GLU A 92 5.08 -8.12 -13.25
CA GLU A 92 5.27 -9.18 -12.27
C GLU A 92 4.17 -9.18 -11.20
N ILE A 93 3.64 -8.01 -10.83
CA ILE A 93 2.49 -7.89 -9.92
C ILE A 93 1.22 -8.31 -10.63
N LEU A 94 1.01 -7.82 -11.86
CA LEU A 94 -0.19 -8.13 -12.64
C LEU A 94 -0.31 -9.63 -12.92
N ASP A 95 0.79 -10.28 -13.29
CA ASP A 95 0.81 -11.73 -13.56
C ASP A 95 0.41 -12.56 -12.33
N ILE A 96 0.84 -12.15 -11.13
CA ILE A 96 0.44 -12.81 -9.87
C ILE A 96 -1.05 -12.57 -9.62
N VAL A 97 -1.51 -11.32 -9.76
CA VAL A 97 -2.90 -10.93 -9.48
C VAL A 97 -3.88 -11.61 -10.45
N THR A 98 -3.58 -11.65 -11.75
CA THR A 98 -4.43 -12.32 -12.74
C THR A 98 -4.47 -13.83 -12.51
N GLU A 99 -3.36 -14.45 -12.13
CA GLU A 99 -3.29 -15.87 -11.78
C GLU A 99 -4.11 -16.19 -10.51
N LEU A 100 -4.05 -15.33 -9.48
CA LEU A 100 -4.84 -15.50 -8.24
C LEU A 100 -6.34 -15.25 -8.43
N LEU A 101 -6.71 -14.27 -9.28
CA LEU A 101 -8.11 -13.96 -9.59
C LEU A 101 -8.71 -14.89 -10.66
N GLY A 102 -7.88 -15.61 -11.40
CA GLY A 102 -8.31 -16.49 -12.50
C GLY A 102 -8.85 -15.71 -13.71
N THR A 103 -8.42 -14.47 -13.91
CA THR A 103 -8.86 -13.60 -15.02
C THR A 103 -7.77 -12.63 -15.43
N GLU A 104 -7.65 -12.37 -16.73
CA GLU A 104 -6.76 -11.34 -17.29
C GLU A 104 -7.41 -9.94 -17.27
N ASP A 105 -8.73 -9.87 -17.08
CA ASP A 105 -9.47 -8.60 -17.02
C ASP A 105 -9.48 -8.08 -15.58
N VAL A 106 -8.39 -7.42 -15.20
CA VAL A 106 -8.20 -6.83 -13.88
C VAL A 106 -8.09 -5.32 -13.96
N LYS A 107 -8.56 -4.64 -12.91
CA LYS A 107 -8.48 -3.19 -12.79
C LYS A 107 -7.96 -2.79 -11.42
N LEU A 108 -7.05 -1.84 -11.39
CA LEU A 108 -6.62 -1.21 -10.15
C LEU A 108 -7.82 -0.51 -9.48
N PHE A 109 -8.23 -1.01 -8.32
CA PHE A 109 -9.39 -0.49 -7.60
C PHE A 109 -9.02 0.76 -6.78
N THR A 110 -7.99 0.65 -5.95
CA THR A 110 -7.46 1.74 -5.11
C THR A 110 -6.03 1.45 -4.71
N THR A 111 -5.29 2.48 -4.29
CA THR A 111 -4.01 2.30 -3.59
C THR A 111 -3.98 3.13 -2.33
N GLN A 112 -3.22 2.65 -1.35
CA GLN A 112 -3.01 3.35 -0.08
C GLN A 112 -1.53 3.21 0.29
N ALA A 113 -0.90 4.31 0.70
CA ALA A 113 0.36 4.24 1.44
C ALA A 113 0.03 4.39 2.92
N LEU A 114 0.31 3.34 3.71
CA LEU A 114 0.12 3.34 5.16
C LEU A 114 1.43 3.76 5.81
N MET A 115 1.41 4.92 6.44
CA MET A 115 2.58 5.51 7.08
C MET A 115 2.56 5.15 8.57
N LYS A 116 3.68 4.63 9.07
CA LYS A 116 3.87 4.35 10.50
C LYS A 116 5.06 5.15 11.03
N PRO A 117 4.90 6.45 11.31
CA PRO A 117 5.97 7.25 11.89
C PRO A 117 6.43 6.66 13.23
N ALA A 118 7.74 6.70 13.47
CA ALA A 118 8.35 6.14 14.67
C ALA A 118 7.65 6.68 15.94
N PHE A 119 7.29 5.77 16.84
CA PHE A 119 6.62 6.05 18.13
C PHE A 119 5.21 6.66 18.06
N HIS A 120 4.69 6.94 16.87
CA HIS A 120 3.44 7.66 16.69
C HIS A 120 2.44 6.96 15.75
N GLY A 121 2.88 5.94 15.02
CA GLY A 121 2.07 5.18 14.08
C GLY A 121 0.82 4.55 14.70
N SER A 122 -0.35 4.87 14.14
CA SER A 122 -1.61 4.27 14.58
C SER A 122 -1.73 2.78 14.22
N ILE A 123 -2.35 2.00 15.12
CA ILE A 123 -2.66 0.59 14.92
C ILE A 123 -3.73 0.42 13.84
N VAL A 124 -3.51 -0.50 12.90
CA VAL A 124 -4.56 -1.01 12.01
C VAL A 124 -5.23 -2.19 12.71
N SER A 125 -6.48 -2.02 13.15
CA SER A 125 -7.23 -3.07 13.86
C SER A 125 -7.60 -4.22 12.93
N TRP A 126 -7.85 -5.41 13.48
CA TRP A 126 -8.34 -6.57 12.72
C TRP A 126 -9.59 -6.24 11.91
N HIS A 127 -9.56 -6.52 10.61
CA HIS A 127 -10.68 -6.32 9.70
C HIS A 127 -10.53 -7.18 8.43
N GLN A 128 -11.58 -7.20 7.60
CA GLN A 128 -11.55 -7.70 6.23
C GLN A 128 -11.86 -6.54 5.29
N ASP A 129 -11.03 -6.34 4.26
CA ASP A 129 -11.20 -5.26 3.30
C ASP A 129 -12.57 -5.30 2.58
N SER A 130 -13.07 -6.50 2.29
CA SER A 130 -14.37 -6.71 1.62
C SER A 130 -15.56 -6.16 2.42
N ALA A 131 -15.42 -5.97 3.74
CA ALA A 131 -16.44 -5.32 4.57
C ALA A 131 -16.57 -3.82 4.27
N TYR A 132 -15.51 -3.19 3.74
CA TYR A 132 -15.50 -1.78 3.35
C TYR A 132 -15.79 -1.58 1.85
N TRP A 133 -15.41 -2.54 1.02
CA TRP A 133 -15.52 -2.46 -0.45
C TRP A 133 -16.75 -3.18 -0.98
N THR A 134 -17.92 -2.81 -0.48
CA THR A 134 -19.20 -3.49 -0.76
C THR A 134 -19.74 -3.27 -2.17
N SER A 135 -19.11 -2.42 -2.99
CA SER A 135 -19.49 -2.16 -4.38
C SER A 135 -18.92 -3.17 -5.38
N VAL A 136 -18.05 -4.08 -4.93
CA VAL A 136 -17.45 -5.12 -5.79
C VAL A 136 -18.17 -6.45 -5.57
N SER A 137 -18.78 -6.97 -6.64
CA SER A 137 -19.58 -8.20 -6.61
C SER A 137 -19.27 -9.09 -7.82
N PRO A 138 -18.84 -10.35 -7.63
CA PRO A 138 -18.46 -10.95 -6.34
C PRO A 138 -17.27 -10.19 -5.70
N PRO A 139 -16.97 -10.38 -4.39
CA PRO A 139 -15.84 -9.73 -3.72
C PRO A 139 -14.48 -10.34 -4.14
N ALA A 140 -14.24 -10.36 -5.46
CA ALA A 140 -13.05 -10.88 -6.11
C ALA A 140 -12.00 -9.78 -6.18
N LEU A 141 -11.33 -9.54 -5.05
CA LEU A 141 -10.28 -8.55 -4.88
C LEU A 141 -9.03 -9.22 -4.32
N VAL A 142 -7.86 -8.77 -4.77
CA VAL A 142 -6.56 -9.13 -4.21
C VAL A 142 -5.88 -7.85 -3.78
N SER A 143 -5.48 -7.79 -2.50
CA SER A 143 -4.66 -6.70 -1.97
C SER A 143 -3.18 -7.09 -2.08
N CYS A 144 -2.41 -6.30 -2.84
CA CYS A 144 -0.95 -6.42 -2.87
C CYS A 144 -0.34 -5.47 -1.85
N TRP A 145 0.26 -6.02 -0.79
CA TRP A 145 0.99 -5.24 0.20
C TRP A 145 2.50 -5.37 -0.04
N THR A 146 3.21 -4.24 -0.03
CA THR A 146 4.66 -4.21 -0.20
C THR A 146 5.27 -3.33 0.87
N ALA A 147 6.21 -3.90 1.61
CA ALA A 147 7.01 -3.20 2.58
C ALA A 147 7.94 -2.22 1.87
N LEU A 148 7.93 -0.95 2.29
CA LEU A 148 8.88 0.07 1.84
C LEU A 148 10.00 0.32 2.86
N ASP A 149 9.77 -0.10 4.09
CA ASP A 149 10.75 -0.15 5.18
C ASP A 149 10.76 -1.58 5.74
N ASP A 150 11.77 -1.92 6.54
CA ASP A 150 11.77 -3.18 7.28
C ASP A 150 10.50 -3.29 8.13
N ALA A 151 9.71 -4.35 7.93
CA ALA A 151 8.48 -4.61 8.66
C ALA A 151 8.70 -5.77 9.65
N THR A 152 8.64 -5.46 10.94
CA THR A 152 8.98 -6.34 12.06
C THR A 152 7.85 -6.32 13.08
N GLU A 153 7.75 -7.35 13.92
CA GLU A 153 6.74 -7.39 14.99
C GLU A 153 6.81 -6.18 15.94
N GLU A 154 7.99 -5.55 16.08
CA GLU A 154 8.22 -4.40 16.96
C GLU A 154 7.73 -3.07 16.38
N ASN A 155 7.73 -2.91 15.04
CA ASN A 155 7.30 -1.68 14.36
C ASN A 155 5.93 -1.81 13.65
N GLY A 156 5.30 -2.98 13.77
CA GLY A 156 3.91 -3.25 13.38
C GLY A 156 3.78 -3.76 11.96
#